data_AF-A0A920R225-F1
#
_entry.id   AF-A0A920R225-F1
#
_cell.length_a   1.000
_cell.length_b   1.000
_cell.length_c   1.000
_cell.angle_alpha   90.00
_cell.angle_beta   90.00
_cell.angle_gamma   90.00
#
_symmetry.space_group_name_H-M   'P 1'
#
loop_
_entity.id
_entity.type
_entity.pdbx_description
1 polymer ?
#
loop_
_entity_poly.entity_id
_entity_poly.type
_entity_poly.pdbx_seq_one_letter_code
_entity_poly.pdbx_strand_id
1 'polypeptide(L)'
;MKITGVETFIVDGVFRPWTFVKIETDSGIVGWGDCTEWQAAYSVAATVGQIGENMIGKDPMASEAAWWDNASFMVRQRGGIAYKAMSGIDSALWDIRGKALDAPVLAITGRQNARRARTLLVALWFGSKALLNTVRSALPL
;
A
#
# COMPACT_ATOMS: atom_id res chain seq x y z
N MET A 1 -1.33 -0.38 -18.90
CA MET A 1 -0.60 0.08 -17.70
C MET A 1 0.16 -1.10 -17.17
N LYS A 2 1.42 -0.91 -16.76
CA LYS A 2 2.29 -1.96 -16.21
C LYS A 2 3.04 -1.45 -15.01
N ILE A 3 3.29 -2.32 -14.04
CA ILE A 3 4.12 -2.02 -12.87
C ILE A 3 5.59 -1.95 -13.31
N THR A 4 6.28 -0.87 -12.95
CA THR A 4 7.69 -0.64 -13.27
C THR A 4 8.59 -0.73 -12.04
N GLY A 5 8.06 -0.48 -10.85
CA GLY A 5 8.83 -0.49 -9.61
C GLY A 5 7.96 -0.76 -8.39
N VAL A 6 8.54 -1.41 -7.40
CA VAL A 6 7.95 -1.64 -6.08
C VAL A 6 9.02 -1.31 -5.03
N GLU A 7 8.76 -0.28 -4.24
CA GLU A 7 9.70 0.23 -3.23
C GLU A 7 9.03 0.27 -1.85
N THR A 8 9.84 0.20 -0.80
CA THR A 8 9.36 0.32 0.58
C THR A 8 10.06 1.44 1.33
N PHE A 9 9.31 2.11 2.17
CA PHE A 9 9.78 3.22 2.99
C PHE A 9 9.47 2.92 4.44
N ILE A 10 10.51 2.83 5.26
CA ILE A 10 10.37 2.73 6.71
C ILE A 10 10.60 4.13 7.28
N VAL A 11 9.56 4.68 7.89
CA VAL A 11 9.56 6.04 8.45
C VAL A 11 9.49 5.94 9.97
N ASP A 12 10.30 6.74 10.66
CA ASP A 12 10.20 6.87 12.11
C ASP A 12 8.90 7.59 12.50
N GLY A 13 7.95 6.82 13.04
CA GLY A 13 6.64 7.28 13.48
C GLY A 13 6.59 7.68 14.95
N VAL A 14 7.70 8.11 15.54
CA VAL A 14 7.87 8.56 16.94
C VAL A 14 7.68 7.45 17.98
N PHE A 15 6.54 6.78 17.98
CA PHE A 15 6.24 5.67 18.89
C PHE A 15 6.55 4.30 18.27
N ARG A 16 6.46 4.19 16.94
CA ARG A 16 6.65 2.94 16.19
C ARG A 16 7.06 3.23 14.74
N PRO A 17 7.82 2.34 14.09
CA PRO A 17 8.12 2.48 12.67
C PRO A 17 6.84 2.34 11.84
N TRP A 18 6.74 3.12 10.78
CA TRP A 18 5.69 3.01 9.77
C TRP A 18 6.29 2.46 8.49
N THR A 19 5.62 1.51 7.85
CA THR A 19 6.12 0.90 6.61
C THR A 19 5.13 1.17 5.51
N PHE A 20 5.59 1.89 4.48
CA PHE A 20 4.82 2.20 3.28
C PHE A 20 5.37 1.43 2.09
N VAL A 21 4.46 1.07 1.18
CA VAL A 21 4.77 0.51 -0.13
C VAL A 21 4.43 1.56 -1.18
N LYS A 22 5.37 1.79 -2.10
CA LYS A 22 5.18 2.61 -3.30
C LYS A 22 5.23 1.69 -4.51
N ILE A 23 4.21 1.76 -5.36
CA ILE A 23 4.18 1.05 -6.64
C ILE A 23 4.15 2.09 -7.76
N GLU A 24 5.09 1.98 -8.68
CA GLU A 24 5.18 2.85 -9.85
C GLU A 24 4.70 2.12 -11.11
N THR A 25 4.10 2.89 -12.02
CA THR A 25 3.62 2.37 -13.31
C THR A 25 4.24 3.10 -14.50
N ASP A 26 4.22 2.43 -15.65
CA ASP A 26 4.65 2.97 -16.95
C ASP A 26 3.85 4.21 -17.40
N SER A 27 2.64 4.40 -16.86
CA SER A 27 1.80 5.56 -17.11
C SER A 27 2.07 6.74 -16.17
N GLY A 28 3.09 6.64 -15.31
CA GLY A 28 3.44 7.67 -14.33
C GLY A 28 2.49 7.75 -13.13
N ILE A 29 1.60 6.78 -12.95
CA ILE A 29 0.72 6.71 -11.78
C ILE A 29 1.46 6.00 -10.66
N VAL A 30 1.42 6.58 -9.46
CA VAL A 30 2.03 6.02 -8.27
C VAL A 30 0.95 5.64 -7.27
N GLY A 31 1.01 4.42 -6.77
CA GLY A 31 0.17 3.90 -5.70
C GLY A 31 0.89 3.87 -4.37
N TRP A 32 0.17 4.19 -3.30
CA TRP A 32 0.65 4.09 -1.93
C TRP A 32 -0.17 3.11 -1.11
N GLY A 33 0.53 2.29 -0.32
CA GLY A 33 -0.10 1.34 0.59
C GLY A 33 0.61 1.27 1.95
N ASP A 34 -0.12 0.90 2.98
CA ASP A 34 0.41 0.71 4.34
C ASP A 34 0.58 -0.79 4.62
N CYS A 35 1.77 -1.16 5.12
CA CYS A 35 2.05 -2.48 5.66
C CYS A 35 2.74 -2.38 7.03
N THR A 36 2.31 -1.42 7.85
CA THR A 36 2.96 -1.09 9.11
C THR A 36 2.98 -2.29 10.07
N GLU A 37 4.19 -2.66 10.49
CA GLU A 37 4.47 -3.71 11.46
C GLU A 37 5.45 -3.17 12.49
N TRP A 38 5.12 -3.29 13.78
CA TRP A 38 5.83 -2.57 14.83
C TRP A 38 7.12 -3.29 15.23
N GLN A 39 7.09 -4.62 15.31
CA GLN A 39 8.23 -5.42 15.78
C GLN A 39 9.13 -5.89 14.64
N ALA A 40 8.59 -6.02 13.43
CA ALA A 40 9.26 -6.65 12.28
C ALA A 40 9.13 -5.83 10.98
N ALA A 41 9.20 -4.49 11.07
CA ALA A 41 9.10 -3.58 9.94
C ALA A 41 10.05 -3.94 8.78
N TYR A 42 11.32 -4.23 9.09
CA TYR A 42 12.32 -4.62 8.09
C TYR A 42 12.02 -5.96 7.43
N SER A 43 11.46 -6.92 8.18
CA SER A 43 11.06 -8.21 7.63
C SER A 43 9.89 -8.05 6.66
N VAL A 44 8.91 -7.20 7.00
CA VAL A 44 7.81 -6.87 6.08
C VAL A 44 8.34 -6.17 4.83
N ALA A 45 9.22 -5.19 4.97
CA ALA A 45 9.83 -4.49 3.84
C ALA A 45 10.58 -5.44 2.90
N ALA A 46 11.38 -6.36 3.45
CA ALA A 46 12.08 -7.37 2.67
C ALA A 46 11.10 -8.31 1.93
N THR A 47 10.02 -8.74 2.60
CA THR A 47 8.98 -9.57 1.97
C THR A 47 8.24 -8.83 0.86
N VAL A 48 7.97 -7.52 1.02
CA VAL A 48 7.40 -6.71 -0.06
C VAL A 48 8.34 -6.67 -1.26
N GLY A 49 9.65 -6.53 -1.06
CA GLY A 49 10.64 -6.59 -2.14
C GLY A 49 10.56 -7.92 -2.92
N GLN A 50 10.54 -9.05 -2.20
CA GLN A 50 10.45 -10.39 -2.80
C GLN A 50 9.15 -10.60 -3.59
N ILE A 51 8.01 -10.13 -3.07
CA ILE A 51 6.73 -10.22 -3.79
C ILE A 51 6.72 -9.25 -4.98
N GLY A 52 7.26 -8.05 -4.80
CA GLY A 52 7.31 -6.98 -5.79
C GLY A 52 8.07 -7.34 -7.06
N GLU A 53 9.16 -8.11 -6.95
CA GLU A 53 9.90 -8.64 -8.11
C GLU A 53 8.98 -9.42 -9.07
N ASN A 54 8.06 -10.23 -8.53
CA ASN A 54 7.11 -11.01 -9.34
C ASN A 54 5.97 -10.16 -9.93
N MET A 55 5.86 -8.88 -9.55
CA MET A 55 4.83 -7.98 -10.04
C MET A 55 5.31 -7.08 -11.18
N ILE A 56 6.62 -6.96 -11.39
CA ILE A 56 7.16 -6.12 -12.46
C ILE A 56 6.62 -6.59 -13.82
N GLY A 57 6.10 -5.64 -14.60
CA GLY A 57 5.50 -5.89 -15.91
C GLY A 57 4.05 -6.36 -15.89
N LYS A 58 3.48 -6.69 -14.72
CA LYS A 58 2.06 -7.05 -14.58
C LYS A 58 1.14 -5.82 -14.64
N ASP A 59 -0.12 -6.06 -14.98
CA ASP A 59 -1.15 -5.02 -15.00
C ASP A 59 -1.63 -4.71 -13.56
N PRO A 60 -1.46 -3.47 -13.06
CA PRO A 60 -1.89 -3.10 -11.72
C PRO A 60 -3.42 -3.07 -11.56
N MET A 61 -4.19 -3.06 -12.66
CA MET A 61 -5.66 -3.05 -12.61
C MET A 61 -6.24 -4.43 -12.23
N ALA A 62 -5.44 -5.50 -12.36
CA ALA A 62 -5.82 -6.86 -12.03
C ALA A 62 -5.50 -7.22 -10.56
N SER A 63 -5.91 -6.36 -9.61
CA SER A 63 -5.57 -6.49 -8.18
C SER A 63 -5.96 -7.83 -7.57
N GLU A 64 -7.13 -8.37 -7.91
CA GLU A 64 -7.58 -9.68 -7.41
C GLU A 64 -6.71 -10.83 -7.95
N ALA A 65 -6.31 -10.78 -9.23
CA ALA A 65 -5.39 -11.76 -9.79
C ALA A 65 -4.01 -11.66 -9.12
N ALA A 66 -3.51 -10.43 -8.91
CA ALA A 66 -2.26 -10.19 -8.19
C ALA A 66 -2.31 -10.74 -6.76
N TRP A 67 -3.45 -10.61 -6.06
CA TRP A 67 -3.63 -11.19 -4.72
C TRP A 67 -3.47 -12.71 -4.72
N TRP A 68 -4.14 -13.40 -5.65
CA TRP A 68 -4.09 -14.86 -5.71
C TRP A 68 -2.74 -15.39 -6.20
N ASP A 69 -2.09 -14.69 -7.13
CA ASP A 69 -0.72 -14.96 -7.54
C ASP A 69 0.24 -14.87 -6.36
N ASN A 70 0.15 -13.78 -5.59
CA ASN A 70 1.00 -13.55 -4.42
C ASN A 70 0.69 -14.56 -3.30
N ALA A 71 -0.58 -14.91 -3.09
CA ALA A 71 -0.98 -15.94 -2.13
C ALA A 71 -0.43 -17.32 -2.48
N SER A 72 -0.33 -17.61 -3.78
CA SER A 72 0.23 -18.86 -4.31
C SER A 72 1.76 -18.86 -4.19
N PHE A 73 2.42 -17.73 -4.50
CA PHE A 73 3.86 -17.54 -4.29
C PHE A 73 4.23 -17.72 -2.81
N MET A 74 3.43 -17.18 -1.89
CA MET A 74 3.65 -17.25 -0.45
C MET A 74 2.98 -18.46 0.23
N VAL A 75 2.62 -19.52 -0.51
CA VAL A 75 1.84 -20.65 0.01
C VAL A 75 2.47 -21.33 1.23
N ARG A 76 3.80 -21.32 1.34
CA ARG A 76 4.55 -21.92 2.46
C ARG A 76 4.72 -20.99 3.67
N GLN A 77 4.34 -19.72 3.55
CA GLN A 77 4.53 -18.66 4.54
C GLN A 77 3.22 -17.89 4.80
N ARG A 78 2.08 -18.60 4.73
CA ARG A 78 0.75 -17.98 4.86
C ARG A 78 0.58 -17.27 6.21
N GLY A 79 -0.04 -16.09 6.18
CA GLY A 79 -0.30 -15.26 7.34
C GLY A 79 0.86 -14.35 7.73
N GLY A 80 0.81 -13.81 8.95
CA GLY A 80 1.89 -13.03 9.55
C GLY A 80 2.46 -11.92 8.66
N ILE A 81 3.78 -11.95 8.48
CA ILE A 81 4.56 -10.97 7.70
C ILE A 81 4.16 -10.99 6.22
N ALA A 82 3.94 -12.18 5.64
CA ALA A 82 3.59 -12.31 4.23
C ALA A 82 2.25 -11.63 3.90
N TYR A 83 1.23 -11.84 4.74
CA TYR A 83 -0.09 -11.23 4.50
C TYR A 83 -0.08 -9.73 4.77
N LYS A 84 0.77 -9.25 5.69
CA LYS A 84 0.98 -7.80 5.90
C LYS A 84 1.63 -7.15 4.68
N ALA A 85 2.67 -7.77 4.12
CA ALA A 85 3.29 -7.33 2.88
C ALA A 85 2.29 -7.31 1.71
N MET A 86 1.52 -8.39 1.54
CA MET A 86 0.47 -8.49 0.51
C MET A 86 -0.61 -7.42 0.70
N SER A 87 -1.02 -7.12 1.93
CA SER A 87 -2.03 -6.09 2.22
C SER A 87 -1.55 -4.69 1.82
N GLY A 88 -0.28 -4.35 2.07
CA GLY A 88 0.29 -3.07 1.64
C GLY A 88 0.35 -2.96 0.12
N ILE A 89 0.74 -4.03 -0.55
CA ILE A 89 0.73 -4.11 -2.02
C ILE A 89 -0.69 -3.93 -2.56
N ASP A 90 -1.68 -4.67 -2.05
CA ASP A 90 -3.07 -4.58 -2.50
C ASP A 90 -3.63 -3.17 -2.31
N SER A 91 -3.35 -2.54 -1.17
CA SER A 91 -3.75 -1.15 -0.91
C SER A 91 -3.17 -0.18 -1.94
N ALA A 92 -1.89 -0.34 -2.31
CA ALA A 92 -1.24 0.48 -3.33
C ALA A 92 -1.84 0.24 -4.74
N LEU A 93 -2.22 -0.99 -5.07
CA LEU A 93 -2.91 -1.31 -6.33
C LEU A 93 -4.31 -0.66 -6.39
N TRP A 94 -5.05 -0.66 -5.26
CA TRP A 94 -6.33 0.03 -5.18
C TRP A 94 -6.21 1.56 -5.30
N ASP A 95 -5.15 2.15 -4.76
CA ASP A 95 -4.85 3.57 -4.94
C ASP A 95 -4.52 3.90 -6.41
N ILE A 96 -3.71 3.08 -7.09
CA ILE A 96 -3.47 3.19 -8.55
C ILE A 96 -4.80 3.11 -9.30
N ARG A 97 -5.65 2.14 -8.96
CA ARG A 97 -6.95 1.96 -9.62
C ARG A 97 -7.86 3.18 -9.44
N GLY A 98 -7.86 3.78 -8.25
CA GLY A 98 -8.55 5.04 -7.97
C GLY A 98 -8.07 6.18 -8.84
N LYS A 99 -6.75 6.37 -8.91
CA LYS A 99 -6.10 7.41 -9.73
C LYS A 99 -6.29 7.19 -11.22
N ALA A 100 -6.22 5.95 -11.69
CA ALA A 100 -6.39 5.58 -13.09
C ALA A 100 -7.83 5.80 -13.59
N LEU A 101 -8.81 5.62 -12.71
CA LEU A 101 -10.23 5.78 -13.03
C LEU A 101 -10.80 7.15 -12.66
N ASP A 102 -9.97 8.06 -12.14
CA ASP A 102 -10.38 9.35 -11.57
C ASP A 102 -11.59 9.23 -10.63
N ALA A 103 -11.59 8.17 -9.81
CA ALA A 103 -12.71 7.81 -8.97
C ALA A 103 -12.23 7.46 -7.55
N PRO A 104 -12.95 7.90 -6.50
CA PRO A 104 -12.64 7.45 -5.15
C PRO A 104 -12.83 5.93 -5.07
N VAL A 105 -11.92 5.24 -4.38
CA VAL A 105 -11.93 3.77 -4.23
C VAL A 105 -13.32 3.24 -3.80
N LEU A 106 -14.02 3.98 -2.93
CA LEU A 106 -15.38 3.63 -2.49
C LEU A 106 -16.40 3.55 -3.65
N ALA A 107 -16.30 4.43 -4.64
CA ALA A 107 -17.16 4.39 -5.82
C ALA A 107 -16.89 3.13 -6.67
N ILE A 108 -15.63 2.70 -6.74
CA ILE A 108 -15.20 1.50 -7.48
C ILE A 108 -15.75 0.23 -6.82
N THR A 109 -15.81 0.20 -5.48
CA THR A 109 -16.39 -0.92 -4.72
C THR A 109 -17.92 -0.98 -4.74
N GLY A 110 -18.59 -0.15 -5.56
CA GLY A 110 -20.05 -0.10 -5.66
C GLY A 110 -20.76 0.60 -4.49
N ARG A 111 -20.01 1.22 -3.55
CA ARG A 111 -20.58 1.99 -2.43
C ARG A 111 -20.71 3.47 -2.80
N GLN A 112 -21.56 3.77 -3.78
CA GLN A 112 -21.85 5.17 -4.20
C GLN A 112 -22.49 6.02 -3.08
N ASN A 113 -23.15 5.40 -2.09
CA ASN A 113 -23.96 6.09 -1.08
C ASN A 113 -23.46 5.89 0.35
N ALA A 114 -22.15 5.70 0.57
CA ALA A 114 -21.58 5.85 1.91
C ALA A 114 -21.57 7.35 2.28
N ARG A 115 -22.75 7.91 2.57
CA ARG A 115 -22.93 9.20 3.27
C ARG A 115 -21.85 9.29 4.31
N ARG A 116 -20.98 10.32 4.21
CA ARG A 116 -19.92 10.69 5.15
C ARG A 116 -19.66 9.53 6.10
N ALA A 117 -18.68 8.66 5.80
CA ALA A 117 -18.12 7.80 6.83
C ALA A 117 -17.89 8.74 8.02
N ARG A 118 -18.82 8.71 8.99
CA ARG A 118 -18.78 9.56 10.16
C ARG A 118 -17.44 9.20 10.69
N THR A 119 -16.55 10.18 10.66
CA THR A 119 -15.21 9.99 11.12
C THR A 119 -15.38 9.65 12.60
N LEU A 120 -15.48 8.35 12.91
CA LEU A 120 -14.63 7.72 13.89
C LEU A 120 -13.22 7.92 13.35
N LEU A 121 -12.86 9.21 13.36
CA LEU A 121 -11.53 9.70 13.38
C LEU A 121 -11.00 8.90 14.57
N VAL A 122 -10.05 8.02 14.29
CA VAL A 122 -8.90 7.92 15.17
C VAL A 122 -8.27 9.33 15.15
N ALA A 123 -8.96 10.31 15.76
CA ALA A 123 -8.55 11.69 16.00
C ALA A 123 -7.39 11.75 16.97
N LEU A 124 -6.96 10.60 17.47
CA LEU A 124 -5.79 10.46 18.30
C LEU A 124 -4.49 10.24 17.50
N TRP A 125 -4.51 10.10 16.16
CA TRP A 125 -3.31 9.64 15.42
C TRP A 125 -2.73 10.55 14.33
N PHE A 126 -3.53 11.38 13.64
CA PHE A 126 -3.01 12.27 12.57
C PHE A 126 -2.76 13.72 13.03
N GLY A 127 -2.71 13.97 14.35
CA GLY A 127 -2.81 15.30 14.93
C GLY A 127 -1.54 16.17 14.96
N SER A 128 -0.36 15.67 14.59
CA SER A 128 0.86 16.51 14.66
C SER A 128 1.25 17.04 13.28
N LYS A 129 1.37 18.37 13.15
CA LYS A 129 1.98 19.03 11.98
C LYS A 129 3.40 18.51 11.68
N ALA A 130 4.08 17.98 12.69
CA ALA A 130 5.37 17.30 12.56
C ALA A 130 5.26 16.05 11.66
N LEU A 131 4.18 15.27 11.79
CA LEU A 131 3.94 14.05 11.02
C LEU A 131 3.82 14.31 9.52
N LEU A 132 3.04 15.33 9.13
CA LEU A 132 2.89 15.73 7.73
C LEU A 132 4.21 16.22 7.13
N ASN A 133 5.05 16.85 7.95
CA ASN A 133 6.38 17.30 7.53
C ASN A 133 7.35 16.12 7.39
N THR A 134 7.32 15.12 8.28
CA THR A 134 8.15 13.91 8.18
C THR A 134 7.78 13.07 6.96
N VAL A 135 6.48 12.91 6.69
CA VAL A 135 6.00 12.20 5.49
C VAL A 135 6.38 12.97 4.22
N ARG A 136 6.26 14.31 4.20
CA ARG A 136 6.73 15.16 3.09
C ARG A 136 8.24 15.17 2.90
N SER A 137 9.02 15.02 3.97
CA SER A 137 10.49 14.96 3.88
C SER A 137 11.00 13.57 3.49
N ALA A 138 10.25 12.52 3.82
CA ALA A 138 10.63 11.13 3.52
C ALA A 138 10.11 10.65 2.15
N LEU A 139 9.01 11.22 1.64
CA LEU A 139 8.41 10.87 0.36
C LEU A 139 8.43 12.11 -0.55
N PRO A 140 9.34 12.21 -1.53
CA PRO A 140 9.27 13.26 -2.54
C PRO A 140 8.04 13.00 -3.41
N LEU A 141 6.98 13.77 -3.14
CA LEU A 141 5.82 13.92 -4.02
C LEU A 141 6.17 14.75 -5.25
#